data_AF-A0A2H0ABR0-F1
#
_entry.id   AF-A0A2H0ABR0-F1
#
_cell.length_a   1.000
_cell.length_b   1.000
_cell.length_c   1.000
_cell.angle_alpha   90.00
_cell.angle_beta   90.00
_cell.angle_gamma   90.00
#
_symmetry.space_group_name_H-M   'P 1'
#
loop_
_entity.id
_entity.type
_entity.pdbx_description
1 polymer ?
#
loop_
_entity_poly.entity_id
_entity_poly.type
_entity_poly.pdbx_seq_one_letter_code
_entity_poly.pdbx_strand_id
1 'polypeptide(L)' 'SVLRAVLYAVMELAKNVDGSEVLAHLTLNIPNYYGDMTQRDLAVELADYLAKHLEAIRPDEASAARVLRELVKNQRLG' A
#
# COMPACT_ATOMS: atom_id res chain seq x y z
N SER A 1 -0.01 0.09 -13.04
CA SER A 1 -1.35 -0.21 -12.49
C SER A 1 -1.29 -0.10 -10.99
N VAL A 2 -2.37 0.35 -10.34
CA VAL A 2 -2.43 0.57 -8.88
C VAL A 2 -2.20 -0.73 -8.11
N LEU A 3 -2.83 -1.84 -8.53
CA LEU A 3 -2.63 -3.15 -7.90
C LEU A 3 -1.17 -3.60 -7.86
N ARG A 4 -0.41 -3.43 -8.95
CA ARG A 4 1.01 -3.80 -8.96
C ARG A 4 1.81 -2.98 -7.94
N ALA A 5 1.52 -1.68 -7.85
CA ALA A 5 2.18 -0.79 -6.90
C ALA A 5 1.87 -1.20 -5.44
N VAL A 6 0.61 -1.52 -5.15
CA VAL A 6 0.18 -2.01 -3.82
C VAL A 6 0.86 -3.33 -3.47
N LEU A 7 0.86 -4.31 -4.36
CA LEU A 7 1.53 -5.61 -4.12
C LEU A 7 3.04 -5.44 -3.90
N TYR A 8 3.67 -4.53 -4.64
CA TYR A 8 5.08 -4.21 -4.45
C TYR A 8 5.34 -3.60 -3.07
N ALA A 9 4.54 -2.60 -2.67
CA ALA A 9 4.65 -1.96 -1.36
C ALA A 9 4.41 -2.94 -0.19
N VAL A 10 3.48 -3.89 -0.32
CA VAL A 10 3.27 -4.96 0.67
C VAL A 10 4.51 -5.85 0.78
N MET A 11 5.11 -6.23 -0.36
CA MET A 11 6.34 -7.02 -0.38
C MET A 11 7.52 -6.28 0.26
N GLU A 12 7.65 -4.97 0.05
CA GLU A 12 8.68 -4.14 0.68
C GLU A 12 8.50 -4.06 2.20
N LEU A 13 7.27 -3.81 2.68
CA LEU A 13 6.97 -3.80 4.12
C LEU A 13 7.21 -5.18 4.76
N ALA A 14 6.85 -6.27 4.08
CA ALA A 14 7.14 -7.62 4.55
C ALA A 14 8.66 -7.91 4.63
N LYS A 15 9.48 -7.17 3.88
CA LYS A 15 10.95 -7.19 3.96
C LYS A 15 11.54 -6.15 4.92
N ASN A 16 10.70 -5.49 5.72
CA ASN A 16 11.09 -4.46 6.68
C ASN A 16 11.72 -3.22 6.05
N VAL A 17 11.34 -2.89 4.81
CA VAL A 17 11.66 -1.57 4.23
C VAL A 17 10.90 -0.50 5.01
N ASP A 18 11.52 0.67 5.20
CA ASP A 18 10.92 1.76 5.97
C ASP A 18 9.63 2.28 5.30
N GLY A 19 8.61 2.57 6.12
CA GLY A 19 7.31 3.00 5.63
C GLY A 19 7.33 4.30 4.82
N SER A 20 8.27 5.21 5.09
CA SER A 20 8.42 6.44 4.31
C SER A 20 9.01 6.18 2.92
N GLU A 21 9.96 5.25 2.83
CA GLU A 21 10.55 4.80 1.57
C GLU A 21 9.50 4.05 0.73
N VAL A 22 8.74 3.15 1.36
CA VAL A 22 7.63 2.46 0.71
C VAL A 22 6.58 3.43 0.16
N LEU A 23 6.21 4.47 0.91
CA LEU A 23 5.28 5.50 0.43
C LEU A 23 5.84 6.28 -0.76
N ALA A 24 7.13 6.58 -0.77
CA ALA A 24 7.79 7.22 -1.89
C ALA A 24 7.76 6.32 -3.13
N HIS A 25 8.11 5.03 -3.00
CA HIS A 25 8.05 4.07 -4.09
C HIS A 25 6.62 3.85 -4.60
N LEU A 26 5.64 3.73 -3.71
CA LEU A 26 4.24 3.60 -4.06
C LEU A 26 3.77 4.79 -4.91
N THR A 27 4.09 6.01 -4.46
CA THR A 27 3.71 7.25 -5.15
C THR A 27 4.34 7.34 -6.55
N LEU A 28 5.59 6.91 -6.71
CA LEU A 28 6.27 6.87 -8.02
C LEU A 28 5.68 5.80 -8.95
N ASN A 29 5.15 4.71 -8.39
CA ASN A 29 4.59 3.59 -9.17
C ASN A 29 3.12 3.79 -9.56
N ILE A 30 2.41 4.72 -8.91
CA ILE A 30 1.01 5.05 -9.21
C ILE A 30 0.95 6.29 -10.11
N PRO A 31 0.50 6.17 -11.38
CA PRO A 31 0.47 7.30 -12.30
C PRO A 31 -0.50 8.39 -11.82
N ASN A 32 -0.11 9.65 -11.83
CA ASN A 32 -0.98 10.75 -11.39
C ASN A 32 -1.48 10.63 -9.93
N TYR A 33 -0.69 10.01 -9.04
CA TYR A 33 -1.05 9.78 -7.64
C TYR A 33 -1.61 11.02 -6.90
N TYR A 34 -1.00 12.19 -7.13
CA TYR A 34 -1.44 13.45 -6.51
C TYR A 34 -2.53 14.19 -7.30
N GLY A 35 -2.68 13.91 -8.60
CA GLY A 35 -3.66 14.59 -9.45
C GLY A 35 -4.98 13.82 -9.62
N ASP A 36 -5.05 12.57 -9.14
CA ASP A 36 -6.26 11.74 -9.16
C ASP A 36 -6.42 10.99 -7.84
N MET A 37 -7.23 11.57 -6.96
CA MET A 37 -7.47 11.03 -5.61
C MET A 37 -8.13 9.63 -5.64
N THR A 38 -8.79 9.24 -6.74
CA THR A 38 -9.42 7.93 -6.86
C THR A 38 -8.39 6.79 -6.84
N GLN A 39 -7.15 7.06 -7.29
CA GLN A 39 -6.08 6.06 -7.27
C GLN A 39 -5.56 5.80 -5.87
N ARG A 40 -5.53 6.84 -5.03
CA ARG A 40 -5.19 6.70 -3.62
C ARG A 40 -6.26 5.90 -2.89
N ASP A 41 -7.54 6.20 -3.12
CA ASP A 41 -8.65 5.44 -2.53
C ASP A 41 -8.62 3.98 -2.99
N LEU A 42 -8.35 3.74 -4.28
CA LEU A 42 -8.16 2.38 -4.79
C LEU A 42 -6.97 1.67 -4.13
N ALA A 43 -5.86 2.36 -3.87
CA ALA A 43 -4.72 1.77 -3.17
C ALA A 43 -5.07 1.36 -1.72
N VAL A 44 -5.87 2.17 -1.03
CA VAL A 44 -6.38 1.87 0.32
C VAL A 44 -7.30 0.65 0.30
N GLU A 45 -8.27 0.60 -0.61
CA GLU A 45 -9.21 -0.51 -0.73
C GLU A 45 -8.50 -1.83 -1.09
N LEU A 46 -7.52 -1.78 -2.00
CA LEU A 46 -6.73 -2.95 -2.37
C LEU A 46 -5.87 -3.46 -1.20
N ALA A 47 -5.25 -2.55 -0.44
CA ALA A 47 -4.48 -2.94 0.76
C ALA A 47 -5.38 -3.58 1.82
N ASP A 48 -6.59 -3.05 2.05
CA ASP A 48 -7.57 -3.63 2.98
C ASP A 48 -8.06 -5.01 2.52
N TYR A 49 -8.34 -5.15 1.22
CA TYR A 49 -8.71 -6.44 0.63
C TYR A 49 -7.62 -7.50 0.83
N LEU A 50 -6.36 -7.14 0.54
CA LEU A 50 -5.22 -8.05 0.72
C LEU A 50 -5.03 -8.43 2.19
N ALA A 51 -5.16 -7.49 3.11
CA ALA A 51 -5.06 -7.75 4.55
C ALA A 51 -6.07 -8.82 5.01
N LYS A 52 -7.32 -8.74 4.56
CA LYS A 52 -8.37 -9.71 4.89
C LYS A 52 -8.15 -11.06 4.20
N HIS A 53 -7.79 -11.05 2.92
CA HIS A 53 -7.66 -12.29 2.15
C HIS A 53 -6.42 -13.11 2.54
N LEU A 54 -5.33 -12.44 2.89
CA LEU A 54 -4.07 -13.09 3.25
C LEU A 54 -4.01 -13.55 4.71
N GLU A 55 -4.95 -13.14 5.57
CA GLU A 55 -4.92 -13.40 7.01
C GLU A 55 -4.76 -14.89 7.35
N ALA A 56 -5.39 -15.78 6.58
CA ALA A 56 -5.31 -17.24 6.77
C ALA A 56 -4.20 -17.93 5.96
N ILE A 57 -3.58 -17.25 4.99
CA ILE A 57 -2.65 -17.86 4.02
C ILE A 57 -1.21 -17.39 4.27
N ARG A 58 -1.03 -16.09 4.50
CA ARG A 58 0.26 -15.40 4.68
C ARG A 58 0.10 -14.28 5.71
N PRO A 59 0.12 -14.60 7.02
CA PRO A 59 -0.16 -13.63 8.07
C PRO A 59 0.82 -12.45 8.09
N ASP A 60 2.08 -12.66 7.69
CA ASP A 60 3.09 -11.60 7.61
C ASP A 60 2.75 -10.57 6.52
N GLU A 61 2.39 -11.03 5.32
CA GLU A 61 1.93 -10.16 4.23
C GLU A 61 0.60 -9.49 4.57
N ALA A 62 -0.30 -10.18 5.28
CA ALA A 62 -1.54 -9.58 5.79
C ALA A 62 -1.25 -8.43 6.76
N SER A 63 -0.28 -8.61 7.67
CA SER A 63 0.17 -7.56 8.59
C SER A 63 0.75 -6.37 7.83
N ALA A 64 1.64 -6.62 6.86
CA ALA A 64 2.22 -5.59 6.00
C ALA A 64 1.13 -4.82 5.23
N ALA A 65 0.10 -5.50 4.72
CA ALA A 65 -1.02 -4.87 4.04
C ALA A 65 -1.86 -3.96 4.97
N ARG A 66 -2.08 -4.36 6.24
CA ARG A 66 -2.71 -3.49 7.24
C ARG A 66 -1.88 -2.23 7.50
N VAL A 67 -0.56 -2.37 7.63
CA VAL A 67 0.35 -1.23 7.81
C VAL A 67 0.30 -0.31 6.59
N LEU A 68 0.37 -0.86 5.38
CA LEU A 68 0.29 -0.08 4.14
C LEU A 68 -1.00 0.74 4.06
N ARG A 69 -2.14 0.12 4.38
CA ARG A 69 -3.44 0.81 4.41
C ARG A 69 -3.39 2.04 5.32
N GLU A 70 -2.87 1.89 6.54
CA GLU A 70 -2.77 3.00 7.48
C GLU A 70 -1.76 4.07 7.02
N LEU A 71 -0.64 3.66 6.44
CA LEU A 71 0.35 4.59 5.88
C LEU A 71 -0.26 5.47 4.78
N VAL A 72 -0.97 4.86 3.82
CA VAL A 72 -1.60 5.59 2.72
C VAL A 72 -2.72 6.50 3.24
N LYS A 73 -3.55 6.02 4.18
CA LYS A 73 -4.64 6.81 4.79
C LYS A 73 -4.14 8.02 5.57
N ASN A 74 -3.02 7.88 6.29
CA ASN A 74 -2.45 8.93 7.12
C ASN A 74 -1.39 9.79 6.41
N GLN A 75 -1.08 9.47 5.15
CA GLN A 75 -0.16 10.26 4.35
C GLN A 75 -0.66 11.72 4.23
N ARG A 76 0.13 12.65 4.76
CA ARG A 76 -0.15 14.09 4.64
C ARG A 76 0.19 14.54 3.22
N LEU A 77 -0.83 15.00 2.50
CA LEU A 77 -0.66 15.71 1.24
C LEU A 77 -0.31 17.14 1.62
N GLY A 78 1.00 17.46 1.61
CA GLY A 78 1.51 18.79 1.91
C GLY A 78 1.15 19.80 0.84
#